data_AF-A0ABD6TUA5-F1
#
_entry.id   AF-A0ABD6TUA5-F1
#
_cell.length_a   1.000
_cell.length_b   1.000
_cell.length_c   1.000
_cell.angle_alpha   90.00
_cell.angle_beta   90.00
_cell.angle_gamma   90.00
#
_symmetry.space_group_name_H-M   'P 1'
#
loop_
_entity.id
_entity.type
_entity.pdbx_description
1 polymer ?
#
loop_
_entity_poly.entity_id
_entity_poly.type
_entity_poly.pdbx_seq_one_letter_code
_entity_poly.pdbx_strand_id
1 'polypeptide(L)'
;MMKNIPYKLIVASALLTMTATSVVSPVATFASEIEQTNNGDTALSANEARMKETLQKAGLFAKSMNAYSYMLIKNPDVNFEGITINGYLDLPGRIVQDQKNARAHAVTWDTKVKKQLLDTLTGIVEYDTTFDNYYETLVEAINTGDGETLKEGITDLRGEIQQNQKYAQQLIEELTKLRDSIGQDVRAFGGNKDLLQSILKNQGADVDADQKRLEEVLGSVNYYKQLESDGFNVMKGAILGLPIIGGIIVGVARDNLGKLEPLLAELRQTVDYKVTLNRVVGVAYSNINEMHKALDDAINALTYMSTQWHDLDSQYSGVLGHIENAAQKADQNKFKFLKPNLNAAKDSWKTLRTDAVILKEGIKELKVETVTPQK
;
A
#
# COMPACT_ATOMS: atom_id res chain seq x y z
N MET A 1 19.34 -74.78 1.57
CA MET A 1 18.18 -74.20 2.29
C MET A 1 18.61 -72.87 2.87
N MET A 2 18.28 -71.76 2.17
CA MET A 2 17.53 -70.56 2.63
C MET A 2 18.22 -69.78 3.77
N LYS A 3 18.48 -68.48 3.68
CA LYS A 3 17.82 -67.34 3.01
C LYS A 3 18.81 -66.17 2.98
N ASN A 4 18.72 -65.28 2.00
CA ASN A 4 18.83 -63.83 2.19
C ASN A 4 18.16 -63.09 1.02
N ILE A 5 17.33 -62.10 1.37
CA ILE A 5 16.55 -61.16 0.55
C ILE A 5 17.43 -59.87 0.40
N PRO A 6 17.03 -58.72 -0.20
CA PRO A 6 16.18 -58.30 -1.35
C PRO A 6 16.95 -57.39 -2.35
N TYR A 7 16.31 -56.90 -3.43
CA TYR A 7 16.04 -55.46 -3.69
C TYR A 7 15.57 -55.18 -5.13
N LYS A 8 14.78 -54.11 -5.24
CA LYS A 8 13.97 -53.60 -6.36
C LYS A 8 14.80 -52.94 -7.47
N LEU A 9 14.34 -53.02 -8.72
CA LEU A 9 14.62 -52.09 -9.84
C LEU A 9 13.51 -52.30 -10.91
N ILE A 10 12.55 -51.39 -11.06
CA ILE A 10 12.48 -50.20 -11.97
C ILE A 10 12.45 -50.57 -13.48
N VAL A 11 11.25 -50.39 -14.06
CA VAL A 11 10.84 -49.73 -15.33
C VAL A 11 11.72 -49.89 -16.57
N ALA A 12 11.13 -50.35 -17.69
CA ALA A 12 10.92 -49.54 -18.92
C ALA A 12 10.43 -50.37 -20.12
N SER A 13 9.70 -49.67 -20.99
CA SER A 13 9.67 -49.80 -22.47
C SER A 13 8.46 -50.49 -23.10
N ALA A 14 7.69 -49.71 -23.86
CA ALA A 14 7.15 -50.15 -25.13
C ALA A 14 7.12 -48.96 -26.11
N LEU A 15 8.12 -48.92 -27.00
CA LEU A 15 8.13 -48.17 -28.25
C LEU A 15 7.22 -48.88 -29.25
N LEU A 16 6.40 -48.13 -29.99
CA LEU A 16 5.90 -48.57 -31.29
C LEU A 16 6.01 -47.44 -32.31
N THR A 17 6.92 -47.67 -33.25
CA THR A 17 7.15 -46.92 -34.49
C THR A 17 6.09 -47.32 -35.50
N MET A 18 5.42 -46.36 -36.16
CA MET A 18 4.70 -46.62 -37.41
C MET A 18 5.08 -45.59 -38.48
N THR A 19 5.30 -46.13 -39.67
CA THR A 19 5.93 -45.57 -40.86
C THR A 19 5.02 -44.67 -41.68
N ALA A 20 5.62 -43.64 -42.29
CA ALA A 20 4.98 -42.73 -43.22
C ALA A 20 4.49 -43.42 -44.50
N THR A 21 3.25 -43.12 -44.90
CA THR A 21 2.81 -43.18 -46.29
C THR A 21 2.16 -41.84 -46.65
N SER A 22 2.66 -41.26 -47.73
CA SER A 22 2.37 -39.93 -48.24
C SER A 22 1.00 -39.86 -48.91
N VAL A 23 0.12 -39.00 -48.41
CA VAL A 23 -0.96 -38.39 -49.20
C VAL A 23 -0.89 -36.89 -48.98
N VAL A 24 -0.31 -36.19 -49.97
CA VAL A 24 -0.29 -34.73 -50.03
C VAL A 24 -1.75 -34.28 -50.19
N SER A 25 -2.33 -33.79 -49.10
CA SER A 25 -3.59 -33.04 -49.10
C SER A 25 -3.23 -31.55 -49.03
N PRO A 26 -3.95 -30.65 -49.73
CA PRO A 26 -3.63 -29.25 -49.70
C PRO A 26 -3.76 -28.74 -48.26
N VAL A 27 -2.67 -28.18 -47.75
CA VAL A 27 -2.62 -27.47 -46.47
C VAL A 27 -3.48 -26.22 -46.61
N ALA A 28 -4.79 -26.38 -46.43
CA ALA A 28 -5.66 -25.27 -46.07
C ALA A 28 -5.35 -24.94 -44.60
N THR A 29 -4.52 -23.90 -44.42
CA THR A 29 -4.68 -22.88 -43.36
C THR A 29 -5.24 -23.35 -42.02
N PHE A 30 -4.37 -23.90 -41.16
CA PHE A 30 -4.59 -23.99 -39.71
C PHE A 30 -3.38 -23.41 -38.94
N ALA A 31 -2.89 -22.25 -39.38
CA ALA A 31 -1.92 -21.46 -38.64
C ALA A 31 -2.61 -20.15 -38.21
N SER A 32 -2.66 -19.87 -36.90
CA SER A 32 -3.17 -18.63 -36.23
C SER A 32 -4.56 -18.62 -35.57
N GLU A 33 -5.20 -19.75 -35.27
CA GLU A 33 -6.37 -19.72 -34.35
C GLU A 33 -5.96 -19.46 -32.88
N ILE A 34 -4.74 -19.88 -32.47
CA ILE A 34 -4.25 -19.75 -31.09
C ILE A 34 -3.86 -18.30 -30.71
N GLU A 35 -3.49 -17.45 -31.67
CA GLU A 35 -3.16 -16.03 -31.39
C GLU A 35 -4.39 -15.12 -31.31
N GLN A 36 -5.57 -15.62 -31.72
CA GLN A 36 -6.83 -14.86 -31.71
C GLN A 36 -7.65 -15.05 -30.43
N THR A 37 -7.26 -15.98 -29.56
CA THR A 37 -7.85 -16.10 -28.23
C THR A 37 -7.30 -15.00 -27.34
N ASN A 38 -8.21 -14.29 -26.69
CA ASN A 38 -7.92 -13.21 -25.75
C ASN A 38 -7.27 -13.81 -24.48
N ASN A 39 -5.96 -14.09 -24.56
CA ASN A 39 -5.18 -14.66 -23.47
C ASN A 39 -4.70 -13.55 -22.53
N GLY A 40 -4.52 -13.87 -21.24
CA GLY A 40 -4.11 -12.91 -20.20
C GLY A 40 -2.82 -12.16 -20.50
N ASP A 41 -1.97 -12.69 -21.39
CA ASP A 41 -0.71 -12.09 -21.83
C ASP A 41 -0.88 -10.94 -22.84
N THR A 42 -2.11 -10.67 -23.28
CA THR A 42 -2.46 -9.56 -24.19
C THR A 42 -3.66 -8.74 -23.70
N ALA A 43 -4.02 -8.85 -22.42
CA ALA A 43 -5.13 -8.12 -21.85
C ALA A 43 -4.86 -6.59 -21.85
N LEU A 44 -5.85 -5.80 -22.24
CA LEU A 44 -5.83 -4.33 -22.10
C LEU A 44 -6.32 -3.87 -20.72
N SER A 45 -6.81 -4.81 -19.90
CA SER A 45 -7.33 -4.55 -18.56
C SER A 45 -6.25 -4.77 -17.51
N ALA A 46 -6.29 -4.01 -16.43
CA ALA A 46 -5.52 -4.37 -15.25
C ALA A 46 -6.12 -5.59 -14.53
N ASN A 47 -5.37 -6.18 -13.59
CA ASN A 47 -5.94 -7.11 -12.63
C ASN A 47 -6.77 -6.32 -11.60
N GLU A 48 -8.05 -6.13 -11.91
CA GLU A 48 -8.95 -5.27 -11.14
C GLU A 48 -9.03 -5.65 -9.66
N ALA A 49 -9.19 -6.94 -9.36
CA ALA A 49 -9.34 -7.41 -7.99
C ALA A 49 -8.11 -7.09 -7.13
N ARG A 50 -6.90 -7.38 -7.65
CA ARG A 50 -5.65 -7.11 -6.93
C ARG A 50 -5.39 -5.61 -6.83
N MET A 51 -5.64 -4.84 -7.90
CA MET A 51 -5.50 -3.39 -7.86
C MET A 51 -6.43 -2.75 -6.83
N LYS A 52 -7.68 -3.22 -6.74
CA LYS A 52 -8.64 -2.76 -5.75
C LYS A 52 -8.18 -3.04 -4.32
N GLU A 53 -7.68 -4.25 -4.05
CA GLU A 53 -7.09 -4.61 -2.76
C GLU A 53 -5.91 -3.69 -2.42
N THR A 54 -5.02 -3.44 -3.39
CA THR A 54 -3.89 -2.52 -3.22
C THR A 54 -4.34 -1.09 -2.90
N LEU A 55 -5.39 -0.59 -3.56
CA LEU A 55 -5.97 0.73 -3.26
C LEU A 55 -6.59 0.78 -1.87
N GLN A 56 -7.28 -0.27 -1.43
CA GLN A 56 -7.83 -0.34 -0.07
C GLN A 56 -6.71 -0.30 0.99
N LYS A 57 -5.64 -1.06 0.78
CA LYS A 57 -4.45 -1.04 1.64
C LYS A 57 -3.77 0.33 1.68
N ALA A 58 -3.69 1.02 0.54
CA ALA A 58 -3.20 2.39 0.48
C ALA A 58 -4.01 3.36 1.36
N GLY A 59 -5.33 3.19 1.41
CA GLY A 59 -6.21 3.98 2.28
C GLY A 59 -5.99 3.73 3.77
N LEU A 60 -5.96 2.45 4.18
CA LEU A 60 -5.66 2.07 5.56
C LEU A 60 -4.30 2.60 6.03
N PHE A 61 -3.30 2.50 5.16
CA PHE A 61 -1.96 3.05 5.36
C PHE A 61 -2.01 4.57 5.58
N ALA A 62 -2.58 5.32 4.62
CA ALA A 62 -2.62 6.78 4.70
C ALA A 62 -3.36 7.28 5.94
N LYS A 63 -4.47 6.61 6.32
CA LYS A 63 -5.24 6.92 7.52
C LYS A 63 -4.44 6.73 8.80
N SER A 64 -3.73 5.60 8.92
CA SER A 64 -2.87 5.30 10.07
C SER A 64 -1.73 6.33 10.19
N MET A 65 -1.03 6.58 9.08
CA MET A 65 0.07 7.54 9.03
C MET A 65 -0.36 8.96 9.39
N ASN A 66 -1.56 9.38 8.97
CA ASN A 66 -2.13 10.68 9.36
C ASN A 66 -2.36 10.78 10.87
N ALA A 67 -2.86 9.71 11.51
CA ALA A 67 -3.06 9.67 12.95
C ALA A 67 -1.74 9.77 13.72
N TYR A 68 -0.74 8.99 13.29
CA TYR A 68 0.59 8.98 13.90
C TYR A 68 1.29 10.33 13.74
N SER A 69 1.25 10.92 12.53
CA SER A 69 1.82 12.24 12.27
C SER A 69 1.17 13.31 13.15
N TYR A 70 -0.16 13.33 13.21
CA TYR A 70 -0.91 14.26 14.04
C TYR A 70 -0.47 14.18 15.51
N MET A 71 -0.37 12.97 16.07
CA MET A 71 0.05 12.79 17.45
C MET A 71 1.50 13.22 17.68
N LEU A 72 2.43 12.91 16.78
CA LEU A 72 3.83 13.34 16.91
C LEU A 72 3.97 14.86 16.93
N ILE A 73 3.19 15.55 16.09
CA ILE A 73 3.23 17.01 15.96
C ILE A 73 2.49 17.70 17.12
N LYS A 74 1.38 17.13 17.61
CA LYS A 74 0.52 17.79 18.60
C LYS A 74 0.87 17.48 20.05
N ASN A 75 1.62 16.41 20.32
CA ASN A 75 2.02 16.10 21.69
C ASN A 75 3.11 17.06 22.21
N PRO A 76 3.16 17.31 23.53
CA PRO A 76 4.11 18.24 24.14
C PRO A 76 5.57 17.90 23.88
N ASP A 77 6.43 18.91 23.94
CA ASP A 77 7.87 18.71 24.00
C ASP A 77 8.23 17.96 25.27
N VAL A 78 9.11 16.96 25.15
CA VAL A 78 9.62 16.25 26.31
C VAL A 78 10.40 17.21 27.21
N ASN A 79 10.08 17.22 28.50
CA ASN A 79 10.74 18.08 29.49
C ASN A 79 11.21 17.23 30.68
N PHE A 80 12.50 17.38 31.04
CA PHE A 80 13.15 16.67 32.13
C PHE A 80 13.33 17.54 33.40
N GLU A 81 12.72 18.73 33.43
CA GLU A 81 12.73 19.58 34.61
C GLU A 81 12.17 18.83 35.84
N GLY A 82 12.93 18.83 36.94
CA GLY A 82 12.58 18.12 38.17
C GLY A 82 12.74 16.58 38.12
N ILE A 83 13.20 16.01 37.00
CA ILE A 83 13.37 14.56 36.85
C ILE A 83 14.80 14.15 37.23
N THR A 84 14.93 13.30 38.23
CA THR A 84 16.21 12.67 38.57
C THR A 84 16.53 11.57 37.56
N ILE A 85 17.73 11.60 36.98
CA ILE A 85 18.14 10.65 35.92
C ILE A 85 19.24 9.67 36.39
N ASN A 86 19.45 9.53 37.71
CA ASN A 86 20.32 8.51 38.32
C ASN A 86 21.73 8.38 37.69
N GLY A 87 22.32 9.50 37.24
CA GLY A 87 23.67 9.54 36.66
C GLY A 87 23.75 9.41 35.13
N TYR A 88 22.65 9.15 34.43
CA TYR A 88 22.60 9.06 32.95
C TYR A 88 22.43 10.45 32.30
N LEU A 89 23.38 11.36 32.55
CA LEU A 89 23.27 12.79 32.24
C LEU A 89 23.00 13.13 30.76
N ASP A 90 23.32 12.22 29.84
CA ASP A 90 23.11 12.39 28.40
C ASP A 90 21.73 11.92 27.91
N LEU A 91 21.02 11.08 28.69
CA LEU A 91 19.72 10.53 28.33
C LEU A 91 18.65 11.59 28.01
N PRO A 92 18.52 12.70 28.77
CA PRO A 92 17.56 13.75 28.44
C PRO A 92 17.77 14.34 27.04
N GLY A 93 19.04 14.64 26.70
CA GLY A 93 19.39 15.19 25.39
C GLY A 93 19.09 14.22 24.25
N ARG A 94 19.34 12.92 24.47
CA ARG A 94 19.02 11.86 23.50
C ARG A 94 17.53 11.75 23.25
N ILE A 95 16.70 11.69 24.30
CA ILE A 95 15.24 11.58 24.15
C ILE A 95 14.62 12.83 23.51
N VAL A 96 15.12 14.03 23.84
CA VAL A 96 14.73 15.26 23.13
C VAL A 96 15.03 15.16 21.64
N GLN A 97 16.21 14.64 21.29
CA GLN A 97 16.59 14.45 19.88
C GLN A 97 15.76 13.37 19.20
N ASP A 98 15.47 12.26 19.88
CA ASP A 98 14.61 11.19 19.37
C ASP A 98 13.21 11.73 19.02
N GLN A 99 12.62 12.57 19.88
CA GLN A 99 11.33 13.22 19.60
C GLN A 99 11.42 14.17 18.39
N LYS A 100 12.50 14.94 18.27
CA LYS A 100 12.72 15.83 17.11
C LYS A 100 12.84 15.04 15.80
N ASN A 101 13.59 13.93 15.81
CA ASN A 101 13.73 13.05 14.66
C ASN A 101 12.35 12.47 14.27
N ALA A 102 11.59 11.96 15.25
CA ALA A 102 10.25 11.43 15.01
C ALA A 102 9.30 12.46 14.36
N ARG A 103 9.33 13.72 14.83
CA ARG A 103 8.55 14.82 14.21
C ARG A 103 9.03 15.17 12.81
N ALA A 104 10.33 15.14 12.54
CA ALA A 104 10.87 15.38 11.20
C ALA A 104 10.39 14.30 10.20
N HIS A 105 10.29 13.05 10.65
CA HIS A 105 9.74 11.95 9.86
C HIS A 105 8.25 12.11 9.58
N ALA A 106 7.47 12.54 10.59
CA ALA A 106 6.05 12.89 10.44
C ALA A 106 5.84 13.98 9.37
N VAL A 107 6.68 15.04 9.40
CA VAL A 107 6.64 16.11 8.40
C VAL A 107 7.03 15.59 7.01
N THR A 108 8.01 14.69 6.92
CA THR A 108 8.41 14.06 5.65
C THR A 108 7.26 13.24 5.05
N TRP A 109 6.54 12.48 5.87
CA TRP A 109 5.30 11.83 5.46
C TRP A 109 4.30 12.84 4.91
N ASP A 110 3.97 13.88 5.69
CA ASP A 110 2.90 14.82 5.35
C ASP A 110 3.16 15.67 4.11
N THR A 111 4.41 16.02 3.86
CA THR A 111 4.78 16.98 2.80
C THR A 111 5.35 16.34 1.55
N LYS A 112 5.91 15.12 1.64
CA LYS A 112 6.54 14.43 0.50
C LYS A 112 5.84 13.13 0.16
N VAL A 113 5.88 12.14 1.06
CA VAL A 113 5.40 10.78 0.75
C VAL A 113 3.90 10.74 0.48
N LYS A 114 3.11 11.46 1.28
CA LYS A 114 1.65 11.59 1.05
C LYS A 114 1.34 12.22 -0.31
N LYS A 115 2.13 13.21 -0.74
CA LYS A 115 1.98 13.82 -2.07
C LYS A 115 2.30 12.82 -3.17
N GLN A 116 3.43 12.11 -3.07
CA GLN A 116 3.80 11.08 -4.04
C GLN A 116 2.72 9.99 -4.17
N LEU A 117 2.10 9.57 -3.07
CA LEU A 117 0.96 8.65 -3.10
C LEU A 117 -0.22 9.23 -3.89
N LEU A 118 -0.59 10.49 -3.65
CA LEU A 118 -1.67 11.17 -4.36
C LEU A 118 -1.36 11.35 -5.86
N ASP A 119 -0.10 11.60 -6.22
CA ASP A 119 0.37 11.71 -7.60
C ASP A 119 0.25 10.35 -8.32
N THR A 120 0.68 9.26 -7.68
CA THR A 120 0.51 7.89 -8.22
C THR A 120 -0.97 7.52 -8.41
N LEU A 121 -1.86 7.90 -7.48
CA LEU A 121 -3.31 7.70 -7.65
C LEU A 121 -3.90 8.56 -8.76
N THR A 122 -3.35 9.76 -8.98
CA THR A 122 -3.78 10.64 -10.07
C THR A 122 -3.43 10.04 -11.42
N GLY A 123 -2.28 9.37 -11.54
CA GLY A 123 -1.90 8.65 -12.76
C GLY A 123 -2.90 7.55 -13.17
N ILE A 124 -3.50 6.82 -12.23
CA ILE A 124 -4.59 5.84 -12.53
C ILE A 124 -5.80 6.55 -13.14
N VAL A 125 -6.16 7.71 -12.60
CA VAL A 125 -7.32 8.50 -13.07
C VAL A 125 -7.05 9.10 -14.45
N GLU A 126 -5.85 9.61 -14.67
CA GLU A 126 -5.42 10.16 -15.95
C GLU A 126 -5.36 9.06 -17.03
N TYR A 127 -4.86 7.88 -16.68
CA TYR A 127 -4.83 6.73 -17.57
C TYR A 127 -6.23 6.34 -18.08
N ASP A 128 -7.20 6.17 -17.16
CA ASP A 128 -8.59 5.89 -17.55
C ASP A 128 -9.17 7.01 -18.42
N THR A 129 -8.88 8.29 -18.11
CA THR A 129 -9.32 9.40 -18.97
C THR A 129 -8.77 9.27 -20.39
N THR A 130 -7.48 8.97 -20.53
CA THR A 130 -6.86 8.76 -21.84
C THR A 130 -7.49 7.55 -22.55
N PHE A 131 -7.66 6.43 -21.86
CA PHE A 131 -8.33 5.25 -22.41
C PHE A 131 -9.77 5.55 -22.87
N ASP A 132 -10.55 6.27 -22.07
CA ASP A 132 -11.93 6.69 -22.40
C ASP A 132 -11.94 7.55 -23.67
N ASN A 133 -10.99 8.47 -23.82
CA ASN A 133 -10.87 9.34 -25.00
C ASN A 133 -10.52 8.57 -26.29
N TYR A 134 -9.67 7.53 -26.21
CA TYR A 134 -9.30 6.72 -27.37
C TYR A 134 -10.35 5.64 -27.72
N TYR A 135 -11.26 5.30 -26.79
CA TYR A 135 -12.11 4.13 -26.92
C TYR A 135 -12.95 4.10 -28.20
N GLU A 136 -13.70 5.17 -28.51
CA GLU A 136 -14.56 5.21 -29.70
C GLU A 136 -13.73 5.13 -30.99
N THR A 137 -12.61 5.84 -31.05
CA THR A 137 -11.66 5.82 -32.17
C THR A 137 -11.08 4.42 -32.40
N LEU A 138 -10.67 3.73 -31.32
CA LEU A 138 -10.13 2.37 -31.39
C LEU A 138 -11.20 1.35 -31.82
N VAL A 139 -12.44 1.50 -31.33
CA VAL A 139 -13.57 0.67 -31.78
C VAL A 139 -13.83 0.86 -33.27
N GLU A 140 -13.81 2.11 -33.76
CA GLU A 140 -14.03 2.39 -35.17
C GLU A 140 -12.91 1.85 -36.04
N ALA A 141 -11.65 2.02 -35.63
CA ALA A 141 -10.49 1.47 -36.31
C ALA A 141 -10.54 -0.08 -36.42
N ILE A 142 -11.04 -0.77 -35.38
CA ILE A 142 -11.31 -2.21 -35.45
C ILE A 142 -12.38 -2.54 -36.51
N ASN A 143 -13.46 -1.76 -36.58
CA ASN A 143 -14.57 -2.03 -37.49
C ASN A 143 -14.22 -1.75 -38.96
N THR A 144 -13.38 -0.74 -39.21
CA THR A 144 -12.96 -0.32 -40.56
C THR A 144 -11.68 -1.01 -41.05
N GLY A 145 -10.99 -1.74 -40.17
CA GLY A 145 -9.75 -2.44 -40.52
C GLY A 145 -8.53 -1.52 -40.57
N ASP A 146 -8.55 -0.39 -39.85
CA ASP A 146 -7.49 0.61 -39.80
C ASP A 146 -6.42 0.24 -38.77
N GLY A 147 -5.36 -0.43 -39.23
CA GLY A 147 -4.27 -0.88 -38.37
C GLY A 147 -3.35 0.24 -37.87
N GLU A 148 -3.21 1.35 -38.60
CA GLU A 148 -2.33 2.44 -38.22
C GLU A 148 -2.90 3.19 -37.01
N THR A 149 -4.19 3.52 -37.05
CA THR A 149 -4.90 4.13 -35.91
C THR A 149 -4.86 3.23 -34.66
N LEU A 150 -5.00 1.91 -34.81
CA LEU A 150 -4.86 0.97 -33.69
C LEU A 150 -3.44 0.97 -33.11
N LYS A 151 -2.42 0.96 -33.98
CA LYS A 151 -1.02 0.99 -33.57
C LYS A 151 -0.69 2.29 -32.82
N GLU A 152 -1.12 3.44 -33.34
CA GLU A 152 -0.93 4.74 -32.72
C GLU A 152 -1.58 4.78 -31.32
N GLY A 153 -2.89 4.50 -31.22
CA GLY A 153 -3.59 4.56 -29.94
C GLY A 153 -3.06 3.58 -28.89
N ILE A 154 -2.68 2.35 -29.27
CA ILE A 154 -2.06 1.41 -28.32
C ILE A 154 -0.65 1.87 -27.92
N THR A 155 0.11 2.49 -28.83
CA THR A 155 1.43 3.05 -28.51
C THR A 155 1.33 4.21 -27.53
N ASP A 156 0.38 5.11 -27.72
CA ASP A 156 0.14 6.24 -26.81
C ASP A 156 -0.28 5.77 -25.42
N LEU A 157 -1.24 4.84 -25.34
CA LEU A 157 -1.65 4.24 -24.07
C LEU A 157 -0.50 3.51 -23.37
N ARG A 158 0.38 2.86 -24.13
CA ARG A 158 1.59 2.25 -23.58
C ARG A 158 2.56 3.30 -23.02
N GLY A 159 2.70 4.46 -23.65
CA GLY A 159 3.46 5.59 -23.11
C GLY A 159 2.96 6.03 -21.73
N GLU A 160 1.64 6.12 -21.55
CA GLU A 160 1.01 6.44 -20.26
C GLU A 160 1.21 5.34 -19.21
N ILE A 161 1.21 4.06 -19.62
CA ILE A 161 1.57 2.92 -18.74
C ILE A 161 2.99 3.09 -18.21
N GLN A 162 3.96 3.40 -19.09
CA GLN A 162 5.35 3.59 -18.70
C GLN A 162 5.53 4.79 -17.77
N GLN A 163 4.75 5.86 -17.96
CA GLN A 163 4.76 7.00 -17.05
C GLN A 163 4.20 6.63 -15.67
N ASN A 164 3.09 5.88 -15.62
CA ASN A 164 2.54 5.36 -14.38
C ASN A 164 3.47 4.38 -13.66
N GLN A 165 4.23 3.58 -14.41
CA GLN A 165 5.27 2.72 -13.86
C GLN A 165 6.31 3.54 -13.09
N LYS A 166 6.76 4.68 -13.64
CA LYS A 166 7.69 5.60 -12.94
C LYS A 166 7.09 6.17 -11.66
N TYR A 167 5.82 6.58 -11.69
CA TYR A 167 5.13 7.06 -10.48
C TYR A 167 5.05 5.98 -9.39
N ALA A 168 4.77 4.73 -9.75
CA ALA A 168 4.74 3.63 -8.81
C ALA A 168 6.14 3.32 -8.25
N GLN A 169 7.17 3.28 -9.09
CA GLN A 169 8.56 3.08 -8.66
C GLN A 169 9.02 4.19 -7.71
N GLN A 170 8.77 5.45 -8.06
CA GLN A 170 9.11 6.60 -7.22
C GLN A 170 8.42 6.53 -5.85
N LEU A 171 7.15 6.10 -5.80
CA LEU A 171 6.45 5.89 -4.54
C LEU A 171 7.14 4.84 -3.66
N ILE A 172 7.50 3.69 -4.23
CA ILE A 172 8.20 2.63 -3.49
C ILE A 172 9.57 3.09 -2.99
N GLU A 173 10.31 3.86 -3.80
CA GLU A 173 11.58 4.44 -3.39
C GLU A 173 11.43 5.40 -2.20
N GLU A 174 10.47 6.33 -2.24
CA GLU A 174 10.26 7.30 -1.17
C GLU A 174 9.75 6.63 0.12
N LEU A 175 8.89 5.61 0.00
CA LEU A 175 8.47 4.79 1.14
C LEU A 175 9.66 4.05 1.77
N THR A 176 10.52 3.45 0.94
CA THR A 176 11.72 2.73 1.39
C THR A 176 12.70 3.65 2.08
N LYS A 177 12.99 4.82 1.48
CA LYS A 177 13.88 5.83 2.08
C LYS A 177 13.37 6.29 3.45
N LEU A 178 12.07 6.57 3.57
CA LEU A 178 11.47 6.97 4.85
C LEU A 178 11.54 5.84 5.88
N ARG A 179 11.18 4.60 5.50
CA ARG A 179 11.26 3.43 6.38
C ARG A 179 12.68 3.24 6.91
N ASP A 180 13.67 3.22 6.03
CA ASP A 180 15.05 2.94 6.40
C ASP A 180 15.62 4.03 7.32
N SER A 181 15.27 5.30 7.06
CA SER A 181 15.64 6.42 7.93
C SER A 181 14.99 6.28 9.31
N ILE A 182 13.69 5.96 9.38
CA ILE A 182 12.98 5.77 10.64
C ILE A 182 13.55 4.56 11.40
N GLY A 183 13.88 3.47 10.73
CA GLY A 183 14.32 2.23 11.36
C GLY A 183 15.60 2.40 12.20
N GLN A 184 16.50 3.29 11.79
CA GLN A 184 17.69 3.63 12.57
C GLN A 184 17.32 4.40 13.84
N ASP A 185 16.49 5.43 13.72
CA ASP A 185 16.05 6.28 14.83
C ASP A 185 15.18 5.52 15.83
N VAL A 186 14.28 4.65 15.38
CA VAL A 186 13.40 3.87 16.27
C VAL A 186 14.18 2.89 17.15
N ARG A 187 15.26 2.29 16.63
CA ARG A 187 16.12 1.40 17.44
C ARG A 187 16.84 2.16 18.55
N ALA A 188 17.39 3.34 18.22
CA ALA A 188 18.03 4.20 19.21
C ALA A 188 17.02 4.70 20.26
N PHE A 189 15.85 5.16 19.79
CA PHE A 189 14.80 5.66 20.65
C PHE A 189 14.25 4.57 21.59
N GLY A 190 14.07 3.34 21.08
CA GLY A 190 13.63 2.21 21.91
C GLY A 190 14.57 1.96 23.08
N GLY A 191 15.89 1.92 22.84
CA GLY A 191 16.87 1.76 23.91
C GLY A 191 16.85 2.90 24.93
N ASN A 192 16.73 4.15 24.47
CA ASN A 192 16.65 5.32 25.35
C ASN A 192 15.36 5.32 26.18
N LYS A 193 14.22 5.00 25.56
CA LYS A 193 12.92 4.86 26.23
C LYS A 193 12.97 3.79 27.31
N ASP A 194 13.46 2.60 27.00
CA ASP A 194 13.49 1.48 27.95
C ASP A 194 14.40 1.78 29.15
N LEU A 195 15.51 2.49 28.91
CA LEU A 195 16.37 3.00 29.97
C LEU A 195 15.65 4.03 30.84
N LEU A 196 14.96 5.01 30.23
CA LEU A 196 14.16 5.98 30.98
C LEU A 196 13.11 5.29 31.84
N GLN A 197 12.34 4.37 31.26
CA GLN A 197 11.31 3.61 31.97
C GLN A 197 11.91 2.86 33.17
N SER A 198 13.06 2.22 33.00
CA SER A 198 13.77 1.53 34.08
C SER A 198 14.19 2.49 35.21
N ILE A 199 14.69 3.68 34.86
CA ILE A 199 15.06 4.72 35.84
C ILE A 199 13.83 5.18 36.63
N LEU A 200 12.72 5.46 35.95
CA LEU A 200 11.50 5.96 36.59
C LEU A 200 10.85 4.88 37.47
N LYS A 201 10.84 3.63 37.01
CA LYS A 201 10.38 2.46 37.78
C LYS A 201 11.20 2.29 39.06
N ASN A 202 12.52 2.39 38.98
CA ASN A 202 13.41 2.31 40.15
C ASN A 202 13.19 3.44 41.16
N GLN A 203 12.51 4.52 40.76
CA GLN A 203 12.10 5.61 41.65
C GLN A 203 10.65 5.49 42.13
N GLY A 204 10.02 4.33 41.95
CA GLY A 204 8.69 4.01 42.45
C GLY A 204 7.52 4.44 41.55
N ALA A 205 7.77 4.88 40.31
CA ALA A 205 6.71 5.23 39.38
C ALA A 205 6.06 3.96 38.77
N ASP A 206 4.73 3.91 38.72
CA ASP A 206 3.96 2.80 38.11
C ASP A 206 3.90 2.93 36.57
N VAL A 207 5.07 2.85 35.93
CA VAL A 207 5.21 3.08 34.48
C VAL A 207 4.83 1.88 33.62
N ASP A 208 4.92 0.66 34.13
CA ASP A 208 4.66 -0.56 33.36
C ASP A 208 3.16 -0.76 33.08
N ALA A 209 2.32 -0.65 34.12
CA ALA A 209 0.87 -0.74 33.96
C ALA A 209 0.35 0.42 33.09
N ASP A 210 0.93 1.60 33.27
CA ASP A 210 0.56 2.78 32.51
C ASP A 210 0.91 2.70 31.02
N GLN A 211 2.10 2.20 30.69
CA GLN A 211 2.49 1.96 29.32
C GLN A 211 1.54 0.97 28.63
N LYS A 212 1.14 -0.10 29.31
CA LYS A 212 0.21 -1.09 28.74
C LYS A 212 -1.14 -0.47 28.37
N ARG A 213 -1.69 0.37 29.25
CA ARG A 213 -2.94 1.11 28.98
C ARG A 213 -2.79 2.05 27.79
N LEU A 214 -1.67 2.76 27.73
CA LEU A 214 -1.39 3.69 26.65
C LEU A 214 -1.28 2.97 25.30
N GLU A 215 -0.57 1.84 25.24
CA GLU A 215 -0.42 1.03 24.03
C GLU A 215 -1.76 0.46 23.55
N GLU A 216 -2.63 0.03 24.46
CA GLU A 216 -3.96 -0.48 24.11
C GLU A 216 -4.87 0.62 23.51
N VAL A 217 -4.82 1.83 24.07
CA VAL A 217 -5.55 2.99 23.52
C VAL A 217 -5.03 3.38 22.13
N LEU A 218 -3.70 3.48 21.98
CA LEU A 218 -3.06 3.85 20.72
C LEU A 218 -3.26 2.79 19.62
N GLY A 219 -3.46 1.52 20.00
CA GLY A 219 -3.73 0.44 19.06
C GLY A 219 -4.99 0.64 18.21
N SER A 220 -5.95 1.46 18.65
CA SER A 220 -7.22 1.68 17.93
C SER A 220 -7.09 2.40 16.59
N VAL A 221 -6.03 3.19 16.40
CA VAL A 221 -5.77 3.91 15.14
C VAL A 221 -4.80 3.18 14.23
N ASN A 222 -4.43 1.95 14.57
CA ASN A 222 -3.65 1.07 13.72
C ASN A 222 -4.54 0.37 12.69
N TYR A 223 -5.14 1.17 11.79
CA TYR A 223 -6.05 0.69 10.76
C TYR A 223 -5.39 -0.28 9.78
N TYR A 224 -4.06 -0.18 9.61
CA TYR A 224 -3.32 -1.11 8.77
C TYR A 224 -3.44 -2.57 9.23
N LYS A 225 -3.67 -2.81 10.53
CA LYS A 225 -3.89 -4.16 11.10
C LYS A 225 -5.37 -4.56 11.15
N GLN A 226 -6.30 -3.68 10.76
CA GLN A 226 -7.72 -4.02 10.75
C GLN A 226 -8.06 -4.85 9.50
N LEU A 227 -8.88 -5.90 9.69
CA LEU A 227 -9.33 -6.78 8.63
C LEU A 227 -10.13 -6.01 7.56
N GLU A 228 -9.90 -6.39 6.30
CA GLU A 228 -10.34 -5.78 5.03
C GLU A 228 -11.88 -5.67 4.82
N SER A 229 -12.73 -5.83 5.86
CA SER A 229 -14.19 -6.00 5.69
C SER A 229 -14.92 -4.76 5.19
N ASP A 230 -14.37 -3.57 5.41
CA ASP A 230 -15.10 -2.31 5.20
C ASP A 230 -14.78 -1.62 3.87
N GLY A 231 -13.84 -2.18 3.09
CA GLY A 231 -13.36 -1.57 1.84
C GLY A 231 -12.96 -0.10 2.04
N PHE A 232 -13.44 0.79 1.17
CA PHE A 232 -13.17 2.23 1.29
C PHE A 232 -13.98 2.94 2.39
N ASN A 233 -15.00 2.31 3.01
CA ASN A 233 -15.78 2.96 4.08
C ASN A 233 -14.95 3.21 5.33
N VAL A 234 -13.87 2.46 5.53
CA VAL A 234 -12.91 2.72 6.61
C VAL A 234 -12.37 4.15 6.58
N MET A 235 -12.29 4.80 5.41
CA MET A 235 -11.84 6.18 5.27
C MET A 235 -12.78 7.18 5.96
N LYS A 236 -14.09 6.88 6.01
CA LYS A 236 -15.12 7.76 6.59
C LYS A 236 -15.13 7.79 8.13
N GLY A 237 -14.55 6.79 8.79
CA GLY A 237 -14.49 6.74 10.25
C GLY A 237 -13.72 7.93 10.83
N ALA A 238 -14.31 8.68 11.76
CA ALA A 238 -13.62 9.81 12.39
C ALA A 238 -12.53 9.31 13.37
N ILE A 239 -11.39 9.99 13.41
CA ILE A 239 -10.39 9.85 14.47
C ILE A 239 -10.50 11.06 15.39
N LEU A 240 -10.62 10.80 16.68
CA LEU A 240 -10.68 11.82 17.72
C LEU A 240 -9.30 11.96 18.37
N GLY A 241 -8.82 13.20 18.49
CA GLY A 241 -7.67 13.55 19.33
C GLY A 241 -8.15 13.85 20.73
N LEU A 242 -7.95 12.92 21.66
CA LEU A 242 -8.43 13.02 23.04
C LEU A 242 -7.31 13.51 23.96
N PRO A 243 -7.50 14.60 24.70
CA PRO A 243 -6.55 15.03 25.70
C PRO A 243 -6.59 14.12 26.93
N ILE A 244 -5.42 13.81 27.46
CA ILE A 244 -5.20 13.18 28.76
C ILE A 244 -4.30 14.09 29.62
N ILE A 245 -4.07 13.70 30.88
CA ILE A 245 -3.26 14.50 31.81
C ILE A 245 -1.86 14.77 31.25
N GLY A 246 -1.30 15.95 31.54
CA GLY A 246 0.00 16.38 31.04
C GLY A 246 -0.02 17.05 29.66
N GLY A 247 -1.21 17.38 29.13
CA GLY A 247 -1.35 18.00 27.81
C GLY A 247 -1.11 17.03 26.64
N ILE A 248 -1.07 15.73 26.92
CA ILE A 248 -0.86 14.67 25.95
C ILE A 248 -2.16 14.45 25.17
N ILE A 249 -2.05 14.22 23.86
CA ILE A 249 -3.16 13.91 22.98
C ILE A 249 -2.97 12.50 22.42
N VAL A 250 -3.98 11.65 22.63
CA VAL A 250 -4.04 10.30 22.05
C VAL A 250 -5.10 10.24 20.95
N GLY A 251 -4.76 9.62 19.82
CA GLY A 251 -5.68 9.39 18.72
C GLY A 251 -6.51 8.13 18.99
N VAL A 252 -7.83 8.25 18.87
CA VAL A 252 -8.77 7.13 19.07
C VAL A 252 -9.80 7.11 17.95
N ALA A 253 -10.06 5.93 17.39
CA ALA A 253 -11.15 5.74 16.44
C ALA A 253 -12.51 5.99 17.14
N ARG A 254 -13.38 6.81 16.53
CA ARG A 254 -14.62 7.26 17.18
C ARG A 254 -15.56 6.12 17.57
N ASP A 255 -15.60 5.07 16.76
CA ASP A 255 -16.35 3.84 16.99
C ASP A 255 -15.80 3.00 18.16
N ASN A 256 -14.50 3.08 18.42
CA ASN A 256 -13.84 2.40 19.54
C ASN A 256 -13.92 3.18 20.87
N LEU A 257 -14.48 4.40 20.88
CA LEU A 257 -14.51 5.25 22.08
C LEU A 257 -15.20 4.56 23.26
N GLY A 258 -16.37 3.96 23.04
CA GLY A 258 -17.11 3.28 24.11
C GLY A 258 -16.37 2.08 24.70
N LYS A 259 -15.59 1.36 23.87
CA LYS A 259 -14.77 0.23 24.30
C LYS A 259 -13.56 0.67 25.12
N LEU A 260 -12.94 1.79 24.73
CA LEU A 260 -11.71 2.29 25.35
C LEU A 260 -11.95 3.26 26.51
N GLU A 261 -13.18 3.68 26.76
CA GLU A 261 -13.49 4.65 27.82
C GLU A 261 -12.97 4.26 29.21
N PRO A 262 -13.01 2.98 29.66
CA PRO A 262 -12.40 2.61 30.95
C PRO A 262 -10.90 2.93 31.02
N LEU A 263 -10.15 2.63 29.95
CA LEU A 263 -8.71 2.92 29.87
C LEU A 263 -8.44 4.42 29.77
N LEU A 264 -9.27 5.14 28.99
CA LEU A 264 -9.18 6.60 28.87
C LEU A 264 -9.46 7.29 30.21
N ALA A 265 -10.42 6.79 30.99
CA ALA A 265 -10.70 7.30 32.33
C ALA A 265 -9.48 7.15 33.26
N GLU A 266 -8.80 6.00 33.23
CA GLU A 266 -7.55 5.79 33.97
C GLU A 266 -6.43 6.74 33.51
N LEU A 267 -6.27 6.93 32.19
CA LEU A 267 -5.26 7.85 31.64
C LEU A 267 -5.54 9.32 31.96
N ARG A 268 -6.80 9.69 32.24
CA ARG A 268 -7.18 11.07 32.64
C ARG A 268 -6.96 11.36 34.12
N GLN A 269 -6.74 10.34 34.96
CA GLN A 269 -6.45 10.56 36.38
C GLN A 269 -5.14 11.34 36.57
N THR A 270 -5.08 12.15 37.62
CA THR A 270 -3.85 12.83 38.02
C THR A 270 -2.81 11.79 38.40
N VAL A 271 -1.62 11.89 37.81
CA VAL A 271 -0.49 11.00 38.05
C VAL A 271 0.76 11.81 38.41
N ASP A 272 1.75 11.13 38.95
CA ASP A 272 3.07 11.71 39.21
C ASP A 272 3.73 12.18 37.91
N TYR A 273 4.51 13.26 38.01
CA TYR A 273 5.18 13.88 36.87
C TYR A 273 6.14 12.94 36.13
N LYS A 274 6.68 11.90 36.80
CA LYS A 274 7.47 10.83 36.16
C LYS A 274 6.62 9.99 35.21
N VAL A 275 5.40 9.64 35.61
CA VAL A 275 4.45 8.90 34.75
C VAL A 275 4.05 9.77 33.57
N THR A 276 3.78 11.05 33.78
CA THR A 276 3.50 12.00 32.69
C THR A 276 4.65 12.08 31.69
N LEU A 277 5.91 12.21 32.14
CA LEU A 277 7.07 12.17 31.25
C LEU A 277 7.12 10.87 30.46
N ASN A 278 6.95 9.72 31.13
CA ASN A 278 6.96 8.41 30.48
C ASN A 278 5.88 8.29 29.41
N ARG A 279 4.69 8.87 29.63
CA ARG A 279 3.61 8.91 28.63
C ARG A 279 3.98 9.74 27.41
N VAL A 280 4.54 10.95 27.58
CA VAL A 280 4.97 11.78 26.43
C VAL A 280 5.96 11.02 25.55
N VAL A 281 6.96 10.39 26.18
CA VAL A 281 7.96 9.57 25.50
C VAL A 281 7.34 8.32 24.87
N GLY A 282 6.45 7.64 25.59
CA GLY A 282 5.74 6.45 25.13
C GLY A 282 4.86 6.69 23.92
N VAL A 283 4.09 7.79 23.91
CA VAL A 283 3.29 8.21 22.75
C VAL A 283 4.20 8.52 21.57
N ALA A 284 5.28 9.29 21.77
CA ALA A 284 6.20 9.63 20.69
C ALA A 284 6.83 8.36 20.08
N TYR A 285 7.36 7.47 20.92
CA TYR A 285 7.96 6.21 20.49
C TYR A 285 6.95 5.30 19.78
N SER A 286 5.75 5.13 20.35
CA SER A 286 4.72 4.28 19.77
C SER A 286 4.35 4.74 18.36
N ASN A 287 4.14 6.04 18.17
CA ASN A 287 3.80 6.60 16.85
C ASN A 287 4.89 6.38 15.82
N ILE A 288 6.15 6.68 16.13
CA ILE A 288 7.24 6.51 15.16
C ILE A 288 7.52 5.04 14.85
N ASN A 289 7.36 4.16 15.84
CA ASN A 289 7.48 2.71 15.67
C ASN A 289 6.34 2.14 14.82
N GLU A 290 5.10 2.57 15.02
CA GLU A 290 3.99 2.13 14.17
C GLU A 290 4.03 2.75 12.78
N MET A 291 4.57 3.97 12.60
CA MET A 291 4.89 4.51 11.27
C MET A 291 5.90 3.61 10.54
N HIS A 292 6.97 3.17 11.22
CA HIS A 292 7.96 2.25 10.64
C HIS A 292 7.32 0.94 10.15
N LYS A 293 6.47 0.33 11.00
CA LYS A 293 5.77 -0.92 10.65
C LYS A 293 4.80 -0.72 9.49
N ALA A 294 3.99 0.35 9.55
CA ALA A 294 3.03 0.66 8.49
C ALA A 294 3.71 0.91 7.14
N LEU A 295 4.91 1.51 7.13
CA LEU A 295 5.71 1.69 5.92
C LEU A 295 6.22 0.35 5.37
N ASP A 296 6.72 -0.54 6.22
CA ASP A 296 7.21 -1.85 5.78
C ASP A 296 6.09 -2.68 5.14
N ASP A 297 4.94 -2.70 5.80
CA ASP A 297 3.79 -3.40 5.25
C ASP A 297 3.27 -2.74 3.96
N ALA A 298 3.22 -1.40 3.90
CA ALA A 298 2.78 -0.67 2.72
C ALA A 298 3.71 -0.88 1.53
N ILE A 299 5.03 -0.98 1.73
CA ILE A 299 5.98 -1.32 0.65
C ILE A 299 5.60 -2.68 0.05
N ASN A 300 5.34 -3.68 0.89
CA ASN A 300 4.93 -5.01 0.41
C ASN A 300 3.61 -4.97 -0.37
N ALA A 301 2.62 -4.22 0.11
CA ALA A 301 1.31 -4.12 -0.53
C ALA A 301 1.33 -3.29 -1.84
N LEU A 302 2.00 -2.14 -1.82
CA LEU A 302 1.98 -1.16 -2.91
C LEU A 302 2.96 -1.49 -4.03
N THR A 303 3.96 -2.36 -3.78
CA THR A 303 4.87 -2.87 -4.84
C THR A 303 4.07 -3.46 -6.01
N TYR A 304 2.89 -4.04 -5.72
CA TYR A 304 2.02 -4.56 -6.75
C TYR A 304 1.62 -3.53 -7.82
N MET A 305 1.46 -2.25 -7.47
CA MET A 305 1.17 -1.22 -8.48
C MET A 305 2.28 -1.14 -9.53
N SER A 306 3.55 -1.21 -9.12
CA SER A 306 4.67 -1.19 -10.05
C SER A 306 4.71 -2.46 -10.91
N THR A 307 4.41 -3.62 -10.33
CA THR A 307 4.30 -4.88 -11.08
C THR A 307 3.18 -4.80 -12.10
N GLN A 308 2.00 -4.30 -11.72
CA GLN A 308 0.85 -4.19 -12.60
C GLN A 308 1.14 -3.33 -13.83
N TRP A 309 1.80 -2.17 -13.66
CA TRP A 309 2.18 -1.33 -14.78
C TRP A 309 3.26 -1.96 -15.67
N HIS A 310 4.18 -2.73 -15.09
CA HIS A 310 5.15 -3.50 -15.87
C HIS A 310 4.48 -4.57 -16.73
N ASP A 311 3.55 -5.33 -16.14
CA ASP A 311 2.82 -6.38 -16.84
C ASP A 311 1.99 -5.79 -17.99
N LEU A 312 1.34 -4.65 -17.76
CA LEU A 312 0.61 -3.90 -18.79
C LEU A 312 1.51 -3.44 -19.95
N ASP A 313 2.74 -2.98 -19.68
CA ASP A 313 3.67 -2.60 -20.78
C ASP A 313 3.97 -3.78 -21.69
N SER A 314 4.18 -4.96 -21.10
CA SER A 314 4.39 -6.22 -21.83
C SER A 314 3.14 -6.63 -22.61
N GLN A 315 1.96 -6.59 -21.97
CA GLN A 315 0.68 -6.94 -22.60
C GLN A 315 0.36 -6.03 -23.79
N TYR A 316 0.58 -4.72 -23.66
CA TYR A 316 0.36 -3.76 -24.75
C TYR A 316 1.37 -3.96 -25.88
N SER A 317 2.61 -4.35 -25.56
CA SER A 317 3.60 -4.77 -26.57
C SER A 317 3.13 -5.99 -27.36
N GLY A 318 2.55 -6.98 -26.68
CA GLY A 318 1.95 -8.16 -27.32
C GLY A 318 0.79 -7.79 -28.24
N VAL A 319 -0.10 -6.89 -27.80
CA VAL A 319 -1.21 -6.38 -28.62
C VAL A 319 -0.69 -5.68 -29.88
N LEU A 320 0.36 -4.86 -29.79
CA LEU A 320 1.00 -4.24 -30.96
C LEU A 320 1.50 -5.29 -31.96
N GLY A 321 2.18 -6.34 -31.49
CA GLY A 321 2.61 -7.44 -32.35
C GLY A 321 1.44 -8.17 -33.03
N HIS A 322 0.33 -8.37 -32.32
CA HIS A 322 -0.88 -8.97 -32.89
C HIS A 322 -1.53 -8.07 -33.94
N ILE A 323 -1.55 -6.74 -33.73
CA ILE A 323 -2.04 -5.77 -34.72
C ILE A 323 -1.17 -5.85 -35.98
N GLU A 324 0.16 -5.84 -35.84
CA GLU A 324 1.09 -5.93 -36.98
C GLU A 324 0.93 -7.22 -37.78
N ASN A 325 0.76 -8.36 -37.10
CA ASN A 325 0.50 -9.65 -37.75
C ASN A 325 -0.86 -9.70 -38.43
N ALA A 326 -1.91 -9.22 -37.77
CA ALA A 326 -3.25 -9.19 -38.32
C ALA A 326 -3.37 -8.24 -39.51
N ALA A 327 -2.61 -7.13 -39.53
CA ALA A 327 -2.61 -6.16 -40.63
C ALA A 327 -2.28 -6.79 -42.00
N GLN A 328 -1.47 -7.86 -42.02
CA GLN A 328 -1.09 -8.62 -43.22
C GLN A 328 -2.24 -9.45 -43.82
N LYS A 329 -3.32 -9.65 -43.07
CA LYS A 329 -4.50 -10.40 -43.54
C LYS A 329 -5.35 -9.51 -44.46
N ALA A 330 -5.88 -10.11 -45.52
CA ALA A 330 -6.81 -9.44 -46.46
C ALA A 330 -8.25 -9.34 -45.92
N ASP A 331 -8.57 -10.03 -44.83
CA ASP A 331 -9.90 -10.03 -44.22
C ASP A 331 -10.24 -8.65 -43.61
N GLN A 332 -11.41 -8.12 -43.94
CA GLN A 332 -11.93 -6.88 -43.35
C GLN A 332 -12.19 -7.00 -41.84
N ASN A 333 -12.37 -8.22 -41.33
CA ASN A 333 -12.59 -8.50 -39.91
C ASN A 333 -11.30 -8.80 -39.13
N LYS A 334 -10.13 -8.57 -39.73
CA LYS A 334 -8.81 -8.97 -39.19
C LYS A 334 -8.52 -8.47 -37.77
N PHE A 335 -9.14 -7.39 -37.31
CA PHE A 335 -8.97 -6.83 -35.96
C PHE A 335 -10.14 -7.11 -34.99
N LYS A 336 -11.20 -7.80 -35.42
CA LYS A 336 -12.38 -8.04 -34.56
C LYS A 336 -12.07 -8.81 -33.27
N PHE A 337 -10.97 -9.57 -33.25
CA PHE A 337 -10.48 -10.26 -32.05
C PHE A 337 -10.16 -9.31 -30.89
N LEU A 338 -9.80 -8.04 -31.18
CA LEU A 338 -9.41 -7.06 -30.15
C LEU A 338 -10.62 -6.39 -29.47
N LYS A 339 -11.78 -6.36 -30.14
CA LYS A 339 -12.99 -5.70 -29.63
C LYS A 339 -13.44 -6.16 -28.23
N PRO A 340 -13.56 -7.47 -27.93
CA PRO A 340 -13.94 -7.89 -26.58
C PRO A 340 -12.90 -7.49 -25.53
N ASN A 341 -11.61 -7.45 -25.88
CA ASN A 341 -10.54 -7.01 -24.98
C ASN A 341 -10.66 -5.52 -24.64
N LEU A 342 -10.86 -4.69 -25.68
CA LEU A 342 -11.04 -3.25 -25.54
C LEU A 342 -12.27 -2.91 -24.68
N ASN A 343 -13.38 -3.60 -24.91
CA ASN A 343 -14.62 -3.41 -24.13
C ASN A 343 -14.42 -3.80 -22.66
N ALA A 344 -13.78 -4.95 -22.39
CA ALA A 344 -13.51 -5.37 -21.01
C ALA A 344 -12.60 -4.38 -20.28
N ALA A 345 -11.56 -3.88 -20.96
CA ALA A 345 -10.66 -2.88 -20.41
C ALA A 345 -11.36 -1.55 -20.12
N LYS A 346 -12.28 -1.13 -20.99
CA LYS A 346 -13.06 0.08 -20.79
C LYS A 346 -13.81 0.09 -19.47
N ASP A 347 -14.49 -1.01 -19.16
CA ASP A 347 -15.28 -1.14 -17.93
C ASP A 347 -14.35 -1.28 -16.71
N SER A 348 -13.28 -2.08 -16.84
CA SER A 348 -12.34 -2.31 -15.75
C SER A 348 -11.59 -1.04 -15.31
N TRP A 349 -11.08 -0.26 -16.28
CA TRP A 349 -10.41 1.02 -15.99
C TRP A 349 -11.37 2.03 -15.38
N LYS A 350 -12.64 2.03 -15.76
CA LYS A 350 -13.65 2.92 -15.16
C LYS A 350 -13.90 2.60 -13.69
N THR A 351 -13.94 1.31 -13.35
CA THR A 351 -14.07 0.86 -11.96
C THR A 351 -12.85 1.28 -11.13
N LEU A 352 -11.64 1.02 -11.64
CA LEU A 352 -10.41 1.42 -10.96
C LEU A 352 -10.26 2.93 -10.81
N ARG A 353 -10.67 3.71 -11.81
CA ARG A 353 -10.74 5.17 -11.73
C ARG A 353 -11.64 5.61 -10.58
N THR A 354 -12.81 5.02 -10.48
CA THR A 354 -13.79 5.35 -9.44
C THR A 354 -13.21 5.09 -8.04
N ASP A 355 -12.62 3.90 -7.85
CA ASP A 355 -11.98 3.52 -6.60
C ASP A 355 -10.79 4.46 -6.26
N ALA A 356 -9.96 4.81 -7.24
CA ALA A 356 -8.84 5.73 -7.08
C ALA A 356 -9.30 7.16 -6.72
N VAL A 357 -10.39 7.65 -7.31
CA VAL A 357 -10.97 8.96 -6.96
C VAL A 357 -11.51 8.96 -5.54
N ILE A 358 -12.28 7.94 -5.15
CA ILE A 358 -12.81 7.80 -3.78
C ILE A 358 -11.66 7.82 -2.77
N LEU A 359 -10.61 7.05 -3.03
CA LEU A 359 -9.44 7.00 -2.17
C LEU A 359 -8.71 8.35 -2.10
N LYS A 360 -8.49 9.00 -3.23
CA LYS A 360 -7.79 10.30 -3.31
C LYS A 360 -8.50 11.37 -2.49
N GLU A 361 -9.81 11.50 -2.65
CA GLU A 361 -10.59 12.45 -1.86
C GLU A 361 -10.63 12.05 -0.39
N GLY A 362 -10.80 10.76 -0.09
CA GLY A 362 -10.72 10.25 1.27
C GLY A 362 -9.41 10.57 1.98
N ILE A 363 -8.26 10.47 1.28
CA ILE A 363 -6.94 10.84 1.82
C ILE A 363 -6.84 12.35 2.08
N LYS A 364 -7.36 13.19 1.19
CA LYS A 364 -7.36 14.65 1.37
C LYS A 364 -8.24 15.10 2.53
N GLU A 365 -9.32 14.38 2.80
CA GLU A 365 -10.26 14.65 3.89
C GLU A 365 -9.79 14.13 5.26
N LEU A 366 -8.69 13.36 5.30
CA LEU A 366 -8.15 12.83 6.55
C LEU A 366 -7.80 13.97 7.52
N LYS A 367 -8.54 14.02 8.62
CA LYS A 367 -8.32 14.94 9.72
C LYS A 367 -8.54 14.21 11.05
N VAL A 368 -7.78 14.63 12.06
CA VAL A 368 -8.03 14.23 13.45
C VAL A 368 -8.80 15.36 14.14
N GLU A 369 -9.98 15.05 14.63
CA GLU A 369 -10.84 16.02 15.32
C GLU A 369 -10.38 16.15 16.78
N THR A 370 -9.81 17.29 17.13
CA THR A 370 -9.35 17.53 18.50
C THR A 370 -10.56 17.77 19.39
N VAL A 371 -10.78 16.90 20.38
CA VAL A 371 -11.89 17.06 21.32
C VAL A 371 -11.44 17.95 22.46
N THR A 372 -12.05 19.13 22.59
CA THR A 372 -11.82 19.98 23.76
C THR A 372 -12.66 19.43 24.92
N PRO A 373 -12.10 19.23 26.13
CA PRO A 373 -12.92 18.83 27.27
C PRO A 373 -13.97 19.92 27.51
N GLN A 374 -15.25 19.54 27.58
CA GLN A 374 -16.25 20.45 28.13
C GLN A 374 -15.88 20.72 29.58
N LYS A 375 -15.73 22.01 29.92
CA LYS A 375 -15.37 22.49 31.25
C LYS A 375 -16.40 22.10 32.30
#